data_AF-A0A848Z7J8-F1
#
_entry.id   AF-A0A848Z7J8-F1
#
_cell.length_a   1.000
_cell.length_b   1.000
_cell.length_c   1.000
_cell.angle_alpha   90.00
_cell.angle_beta   90.00
_cell.angle_gamma   90.00
#
_symmetry.space_group_name_H-M   'P 1'
#
loop_
_entity.id
_entity.type
_entity.pdbx_description
1 polymer ?
#
loop_
_entity_poly.entity_id
_entity_poly.type
_entity_poly.pdbx_seq_one_letter_code
_entity_poly.pdbx_strand_id
1 'polypeptide(L)'
;MKLKRITRKLERFIGGKGGAKAPAIESEHVEEILQRLDSKRRKLEDRLALAENDQEGDRIRRKLSIVDEQRKRGDELLAIIRSDGG
;
A
#
# COMPACT_ATOMS: atom_id res chain seq x y z
N MET A 1 9.86 -10.75 -1.35
CA MET A 1 10.69 -9.62 -0.87
C MET A 1 10.43 -8.25 -1.53
N LYS A 2 9.38 -8.05 -2.37
CA LYS A 2 9.07 -6.73 -2.96
C LYS A 2 8.24 -5.80 -2.05
N LEU A 3 7.40 -6.36 -1.18
CA LEU A 3 6.49 -5.61 -0.30
C LEU A 3 7.22 -4.72 0.73
N LYS A 4 8.23 -5.26 1.42
CA LYS A 4 9.05 -4.50 2.39
C LYS A 4 9.79 -3.31 1.76
N ARG A 5 10.18 -3.40 0.46
CA ARG A 5 10.83 -2.30 -0.26
C ARG A 5 9.85 -1.16 -0.55
N ILE A 6 8.61 -1.48 -0.92
CA ILE A 6 7.56 -0.48 -1.15
C ILE A 6 7.23 0.23 0.15
N THR A 7 7.00 -0.52 1.23
CA THR A 7 6.73 0.01 2.57
C THR A 7 7.83 0.96 3.05
N ARG A 8 9.12 0.60 2.92
CA ARG A 8 10.24 1.49 3.26
C ARG A 8 10.32 2.75 2.39
N LYS A 9 9.92 2.67 1.11
CA LYS A 9 9.94 3.83 0.22
C LYS A 9 8.86 4.83 0.65
N LEU A 10 7.66 4.34 0.98
CA LEU A 10 6.58 5.15 1.54
C LEU A 10 6.99 5.78 2.88
N GLU A 11 7.59 4.99 3.80
CA GLU A 11 8.09 5.50 5.09
C GLU A 11 9.16 6.59 4.93
N ARG A 12 10.07 6.44 3.95
CA ARG A 12 11.09 7.47 3.69
C ARG A 12 10.51 8.77 3.18
N PHE A 13 9.41 8.72 2.42
CA PHE A 13 8.72 9.90 1.96
C PHE A 13 7.93 10.56 3.09
N ILE A 14 7.20 9.77 3.86
CA ILE A 14 6.42 10.27 5.01
C ILE A 14 7.33 10.84 6.11
N GLY A 15 8.44 10.15 6.43
CA GLY A 15 9.43 10.60 7.42
C GLY A 15 10.43 11.63 6.89
N GLY A 16 10.42 11.90 5.58
CA GLY A 16 11.35 12.79 4.88
C GLY A 16 10.72 14.15 4.53
N LYS A 17 9.93 14.74 5.42
CA LYS A 17 9.68 16.19 5.34
C LYS A 17 11.03 16.91 5.53
N GLY A 18 11.58 17.48 4.46
CA GLY A 18 12.64 18.50 4.58
C GLY A 18 13.93 18.32 3.78
N GLY A 19 13.96 17.51 2.72
CA GLY A 19 15.13 17.46 1.83
C GLY A 19 14.78 17.90 0.41
N ALA A 20 15.45 18.92 -0.13
CA ALA A 20 15.28 19.51 -1.46
C ALA A 20 15.51 18.56 -2.66
N LYS A 21 15.51 17.23 -2.46
CA LYS A 21 15.81 16.18 -3.44
C LYS A 21 14.95 14.91 -3.28
N ALA A 22 13.86 14.94 -2.53
CA ALA A 22 12.88 13.85 -2.62
C ALA A 22 12.25 13.92 -4.02
N PRO A 23 12.36 12.88 -4.87
CA PRO A 23 11.76 12.95 -6.20
C PRO A 23 10.27 13.17 -6.05
N ALA A 24 9.71 14.17 -6.74
CA ALA A 24 8.27 14.43 -6.74
C ALA A 24 7.57 13.11 -7.03
N ILE A 25 6.85 12.57 -6.03
CA ILE A 25 5.98 11.45 -6.28
C ILE A 25 4.73 12.06 -6.90
N GLU A 26 4.53 11.80 -8.18
CA GLU A 26 3.30 12.15 -8.87
C GLU A 26 2.11 11.45 -8.21
N SER A 27 1.04 12.20 -7.95
CA SER A 27 -0.21 11.68 -7.38
C SER A 27 -0.77 10.53 -8.20
N GLU A 28 -0.69 10.62 -9.54
CA GLU A 28 -1.09 9.58 -10.48
C GLU A 28 -0.38 8.24 -10.19
N HIS A 29 0.91 8.27 -9.87
CA HIS A 29 1.65 7.05 -9.55
C HIS A 29 1.17 6.39 -8.24
N VAL A 30 0.79 7.19 -7.25
CA VAL A 30 0.24 6.68 -5.98
C VAL A 30 -1.16 6.11 -6.20
N GLU A 31 -1.98 6.78 -7.01
CA GLU A 31 -3.32 6.31 -7.38
C GLU A 31 -3.27 4.97 -8.12
N GLU A 32 -2.35 4.79 -9.08
CA GLU A 32 -2.12 3.50 -9.72
C GLU A 32 -1.74 2.39 -8.73
N ILE A 33 -0.89 2.70 -7.76
CA ILE A 33 -0.50 1.74 -6.72
C ILE A 33 -1.72 1.36 -5.86
N LEU A 34 -2.54 2.33 -5.47
CA LEU A 34 -3.77 2.10 -4.70
C LEU A 34 -4.75 1.21 -5.47
N GLN A 35 -4.96 1.45 -6.76
CA GLN A 35 -5.80 0.59 -7.62
C GLN A 35 -5.29 -0.86 -7.69
N ARG A 36 -3.96 -1.04 -7.76
CA ARG A 36 -3.33 -2.38 -7.74
C ARG A 36 -3.50 -3.07 -6.39
N LEU A 37 -3.41 -2.31 -5.29
CA LEU A 37 -3.64 -2.83 -3.95
C LEU A 37 -5.10 -3.26 -3.77
N ASP A 38 -6.07 -2.48 -4.26
CA ASP A 38 -7.50 -2.81 -4.23
C ASP A 38 -7.81 -4.07 -5.03
N SER A 39 -7.25 -4.17 -6.23
CA SER A 39 -7.38 -5.37 -7.07
C SER A 39 -6.81 -6.61 -6.37
N LYS A 40 -5.70 -6.45 -5.65
CA LYS A 40 -5.06 -7.54 -4.91
C LYS A 40 -5.84 -7.92 -3.66
N ARG A 41 -6.41 -6.95 -2.96
CA ARG A 41 -7.27 -7.16 -1.79
C ARG A 41 -8.47 -8.01 -2.16
N ARG A 42 -9.21 -7.63 -3.21
CA ARG A 42 -10.36 -8.42 -3.72
C ARG A 42 -9.99 -9.87 -4.01
N LYS A 43 -8.89 -10.09 -4.75
CA LYS A 43 -8.39 -11.46 -5.04
C LYS A 43 -8.02 -12.26 -3.79
N LEU A 44 -7.55 -11.61 -2.73
CA LEU A 44 -7.24 -12.27 -1.46
C LEU A 44 -8.51 -12.55 -0.65
N GLU A 45 -9.51 -11.66 -0.69
CA GLU A 45 -10.83 -11.88 -0.08
C GLU A 45 -11.54 -13.05 -0.77
N ASP A 46 -11.54 -13.10 -2.10
CA ASP A 46 -12.10 -14.23 -2.88
C ASP A 46 -11.40 -15.55 -2.52
N ARG A 47 -10.06 -15.53 -2.43
CA ARG A 47 -9.30 -16.72 -2.00
C ARG A 47 -9.57 -17.11 -0.55
N LEU A 48 -9.82 -16.15 0.33
CA LEU A 48 -10.14 -16.44 1.73
C LEU A 48 -11.50 -17.14 1.83
N ALA A 49 -12.47 -16.71 1.03
CA ALA A 49 -13.78 -17.35 0.96
C ALA A 49 -13.71 -18.80 0.45
N LEU A 50 -12.69 -19.11 -0.37
CA LEU A 50 -12.45 -20.45 -0.92
C LEU A 50 -11.42 -21.27 -0.11
N ALA A 51 -10.96 -20.78 1.05
CA ALA A 51 -9.93 -21.47 1.82
C ALA A 51 -10.49 -22.78 2.43
N GLU A 52 -9.84 -23.90 2.12
CA GLU A 52 -10.29 -25.23 2.55
C GLU A 52 -9.83 -25.60 3.97
N ASN A 53 -8.89 -24.83 4.54
CA ASN A 53 -8.36 -25.07 5.88
C ASN A 53 -7.89 -23.78 6.56
N ASP A 54 -7.81 -23.84 7.89
CA ASP A 54 -7.42 -22.71 8.73
C ASP A 54 -6.00 -22.22 8.44
N GLN A 55 -5.08 -23.11 8.08
CA GLN A 55 -3.69 -22.74 7.80
C GLN A 55 -3.58 -21.89 6.53
N GLU A 56 -4.33 -22.21 5.47
CA GLU A 56 -4.44 -21.38 4.28
C GLU A 56 -5.15 -20.06 4.60
N GLY A 57 -6.27 -20.13 5.33
CA GLY A 57 -7.01 -18.95 5.78
C GLY A 57 -6.11 -17.95 6.52
N ASP A 58 -5.31 -18.42 7.46
CA ASP A 58 -4.36 -17.60 8.22
C ASP A 58 -3.28 -16.97 7.34
N ARG A 59 -2.73 -17.72 6.37
CA ARG A 59 -1.76 -17.16 5.42
C ARG A 59 -2.39 -16.07 4.57
N ILE A 60 -3.66 -16.21 4.18
CA ILE A 60 -4.38 -15.21 3.39
C ILE A 60 -4.70 -13.98 4.24
N ARG A 61 -5.20 -14.15 5.47
CA ARG A 61 -5.44 -13.04 6.43
C ARG A 61 -4.19 -12.21 6.69
N ARG A 62 -3.03 -12.85 6.87
CA ARG A 62 -1.75 -12.14 7.01
C ARG A 62 -1.41 -11.31 5.76
N LYS A 63 -1.70 -11.82 4.56
CA LYS A 63 -1.48 -11.07 3.31
C LYS A 63 -2.45 -9.90 3.18
N LEU A 64 -3.72 -10.08 3.57
CA LEU A 64 -4.72 -9.01 3.60
C LEU A 64 -4.28 -7.88 4.54
N SER A 65 -3.87 -8.21 5.76
CA SER A 65 -3.36 -7.22 6.72
C SER A 65 -2.19 -6.39 6.16
N ILE A 66 -1.25 -7.01 5.43
CA ILE A 66 -0.15 -6.28 4.78
C ILE A 66 -0.66 -5.38 3.66
N VAL A 67 -1.63 -5.83 2.85
CA VAL A 67 -2.21 -5.02 1.76
C VAL A 67 -2.97 -3.83 2.33
N ASP A 68 -3.76 -4.03 3.38
CA ASP A 68 -4.50 -2.95 4.05
C ASP A 68 -3.56 -1.92 4.67
N GLU A 69 -2.47 -2.35 5.31
CA GLU A 69 -1.45 -1.45 5.84
C GLU A 69 -0.79 -0.62 4.73
N GLN A 70 -0.48 -1.25 3.59
CA GLN A 70 0.09 -0.56 2.43
C GLN A 70 -0.88 0.43 1.80
N ARG A 71 -2.16 0.08 1.73
CA ARG A 71 -3.22 0.96 1.22
C ARG A 71 -3.35 2.19 2.10
N LYS A 72 -3.45 2.01 3.42
CA LYS A 72 -3.51 3.11 4.39
C LYS A 72 -2.34 4.09 4.22
N ARG A 73 -1.12 3.58 4.09
CA ARG A 73 0.08 4.41 3.86
C ARG A 73 0.06 5.11 2.50
N GLY A 74 -0.51 4.48 1.47
CA GLY A 74 -0.71 5.08 0.16
C GLY A 74 -1.74 6.22 0.21
N ASP A 75 -2.84 6.04 0.94
CA ASP A 75 -3.87 7.07 1.15
C ASP A 75 -3.28 8.26 1.91
N GLU A 76 -2.50 8.03 2.96
CA GLU A 76 -1.77 9.07 3.71
C GLU A 76 -0.81 9.85 2.80
N LEU A 77 -0.04 9.16 1.94
CA LEU A 77 0.87 9.81 1.00
C LEU A 77 0.12 10.63 -0.04
N LEU A 78 -0.98 10.11 -0.59
CA LEU A 78 -1.80 10.82 -1.59
C LEU A 78 -2.43 12.08 -0.98
N ALA A 79 -2.90 12.00 0.28
CA ALA A 79 -3.40 13.16 1.01
C ALA A 79 -2.32 14.23 1.20
N ILE A 80 -1.09 13.82 1.55
CA ILE A 80 0.05 14.75 1.69
C ILE A 80 0.35 15.43 0.35
N ILE A 81 0.49 14.67 -0.74
CA ILE A 81 0.80 15.20 -2.08
C ILE A 81 -0.26 16.22 -2.53
N ARG A 82 -1.54 15.91 -2.31
CA ARG A 82 -2.66 16.80 -2.68
C ARG A 82 -2.76 18.04 -1.78
N SER A 83 -2.29 17.96 -0.53
CA SER A 83 -2.33 19.08 0.42
C SER A 83 -1.14 20.02 0.25
N ASP A 84 0.02 19.51 -0.18
CA ASP A 84 1.23 20.31 -0.44
C ASP A 84 1.27 20.91 -1.86
N GLY A 85 0.38 20.47 -2.76
CA GLY A 85 0.26 20.94 -4.15
C GLY A 85 -0.96 21.83 -4.44
N GLY A 86 -1.58 22.40 -3.41
CA GLY A 86 -2.73 23.33 -3.50
C GLY A 86 -2.35 24.77 -3.17
#